data_AF-A0AAI8AN90-F1
#
_entry.id   AF-A0AAI8AN90-F1
#
_cell.length_a   1.000
_cell.length_b   1.000
_cell.length_c   1.000
_cell.angle_alpha   90.00
_cell.angle_beta   90.00
_cell.angle_gamma   90.00
#
_symmetry.space_group_name_H-M   'P 1'
#
loop_
_entity.id
_entity.type
_entity.pdbx_description
1 polymer ?
#
loop_
_entity_poly.entity_id
_entity_poly.type
_entity_poly.pdbx_seq_one_letter_code
_entity_poly.pdbx_strand_id
1 'polypeptide(L)'
;MLKNKEQIAKLKQEVYEANMLLYKYKLAIHTWGNVSAISEDRKFMAIKPSGIAYETMTADDMVLVDLDNNLLENKAINPSSDTPTHALLYKQDSRIKAIVHTHSPYAVAWAQAGQDIPCLGTTHADNFYGSVPCARELSDEEINGQYEHNTGLVIVEHFLKNKLDFIANSACLVKEHGPFVWSGKSATDAVNLALTLEEIAKMALFTKQINPNAKHANLTLQNKHYQRKHGKNAYYGQKRKEKKISFQNIVFDLDGTLLDKDKNILNSTLSILNQLHQQANKKLIIATGRPWYFTKRYISQVKPDLPIISCNGSLIYDFKAKKVIFINPIESKIAKFVFDVLKKEEITFLIYSDQQIYAFSKNKEKKDWFIWLEKTQKALEKEEQFDIDFFDTANSDFDINKLKVVKFLMIKSDSNLKNIENAVEQFKNLDKIYLLSSSPKVIDIMPVGSSKGDGLKILAKDFNLELNATISFGDEANDVSMFEVCKYSVAMGQADHYVREKASFSIENHNSDAIFNFLKDKI
;
A
#
# COMPACT_ATOMS: atom_id res chain seq x y z
N MET A 1 -18.24 7.66 -14.04
CA MET A 1 -17.35 8.79 -13.67
C MET A 1 -16.44 8.49 -12.48
N LEU A 2 -16.92 7.91 -11.36
CA LEU A 2 -16.08 7.63 -10.17
C LEU A 2 -14.98 6.57 -10.40
N LYS A 3 -15.29 5.45 -11.07
CA LYS A 3 -14.30 4.39 -11.38
C LYS A 3 -13.06 4.89 -12.14
N ASN A 4 -13.23 5.88 -13.01
CA ASN A 4 -12.13 6.42 -13.81
C ASN A 4 -11.19 7.31 -12.96
N LYS A 5 -11.71 8.00 -11.92
CA LYS A 5 -10.90 8.86 -11.04
C LYS A 5 -9.95 8.05 -10.15
N GLU A 6 -10.42 6.95 -9.59
CA GLU A 6 -9.59 6.08 -8.73
C GLU A 6 -8.49 5.38 -9.54
N GLN A 7 -8.83 4.87 -10.73
CA GLN A 7 -7.86 4.29 -11.66
C GLN A 7 -6.79 5.30 -12.08
N ILE A 8 -7.19 6.53 -12.42
CA ILE A 8 -6.26 7.62 -12.74
C ILE A 8 -5.34 7.91 -11.55
N ALA A 9 -5.89 8.07 -10.35
CA ALA A 9 -5.09 8.39 -9.17
C ALA A 9 -4.05 7.28 -8.88
N LYS A 10 -4.46 6.01 -8.98
CA LYS A 10 -3.56 4.85 -8.82
C LYS A 10 -2.46 4.83 -9.88
N LEU A 11 -2.80 5.05 -11.14
CA LEU A 11 -1.82 5.06 -12.24
C LEU A 11 -0.81 6.20 -12.07
N LYS A 12 -1.28 7.40 -11.69
CA LYS A 12 -0.43 8.54 -11.39
C LYS A 12 0.50 8.27 -10.21
N GLN A 13 -0.01 7.68 -9.14
CA GLN A 13 0.78 7.28 -7.99
C GLN A 13 1.88 6.28 -8.38
N GLU A 14 1.55 5.24 -9.17
CA GLU A 14 2.52 4.26 -9.65
C GLU A 14 3.64 4.91 -10.48
N VAL A 15 3.28 5.79 -11.42
CA VAL A 15 4.26 6.46 -12.29
C VAL A 15 5.12 7.44 -11.50
N TYR A 16 4.54 8.14 -10.52
CA TYR A 16 5.28 9.01 -9.61
C TYR A 16 6.31 8.22 -8.81
N GLU A 17 5.89 7.15 -8.14
CA GLU A 17 6.79 6.29 -7.35
C GLU A 17 7.93 5.72 -8.20
N ALA A 18 7.63 5.31 -9.44
CA ALA A 18 8.65 4.82 -10.37
C ALA A 18 9.65 5.92 -10.77
N ASN A 19 9.18 7.15 -11.05
CA ASN A 19 10.07 8.28 -11.31
C ASN A 19 10.94 8.60 -10.09
N MET A 20 10.40 8.53 -8.87
CA MET A 20 11.18 8.73 -7.64
C MET A 20 12.23 7.63 -7.43
N LEU A 21 11.92 6.38 -7.81
CA LEU A 21 12.91 5.29 -7.80
C LEU A 21 14.04 5.53 -8.80
N LEU A 22 13.73 6.02 -9.99
CA LEU A 22 14.70 6.36 -11.03
C LEU A 22 15.70 7.41 -10.51
N TYR A 23 15.20 8.44 -9.83
CA TYR A 23 16.03 9.46 -9.15
C TYR A 23 16.84 8.85 -7.98
N LYS A 24 16.22 8.03 -7.13
CA LYS A 24 16.88 7.33 -6.02
C LYS A 24 18.05 6.47 -6.48
N TYR A 25 17.91 5.78 -7.61
CA TYR A 25 18.96 4.95 -8.22
C TYR A 25 20.01 5.75 -8.99
N LYS A 26 19.89 7.08 -9.06
CA LYS A 26 20.81 7.97 -9.79
C LYS A 26 20.90 7.64 -11.29
N LEU A 27 19.81 7.13 -11.86
CA LEU A 27 19.69 6.91 -13.30
C LEU A 27 19.26 8.18 -14.05
N ALA A 28 18.80 9.20 -13.31
CA ALA A 28 18.62 10.56 -13.79
C ALA A 28 19.36 11.54 -12.88
N ILE A 29 19.85 12.61 -13.49
CA ILE A 29 20.36 13.81 -12.82
C ILE A 29 19.50 15.00 -13.23
N HIS A 30 19.41 16.00 -12.37
CA HIS A 30 18.55 17.17 -12.59
C HIS A 30 17.11 16.77 -12.91
N THR A 31 16.54 17.31 -14.00
CA THR A 31 15.17 17.02 -14.46
C THR A 31 15.12 15.97 -15.57
N TRP A 32 16.24 15.30 -15.89
CA TRP A 32 16.30 14.30 -16.96
C TRP A 32 15.57 13.01 -16.59
N GLY A 33 15.43 12.13 -17.58
CA GLY A 33 14.77 10.84 -17.44
C GLY A 33 13.27 10.94 -17.20
N ASN A 34 12.54 9.90 -17.57
CA ASN A 34 11.11 9.86 -17.38
C ASN A 34 10.62 8.40 -17.35
N VAL A 35 9.53 8.22 -16.61
CA VAL A 35 8.77 6.96 -16.59
C VAL A 35 7.34 7.28 -17.01
N SER A 36 6.75 6.35 -17.77
CA SER A 36 5.32 6.30 -18.02
C SER A 36 4.75 4.90 -17.76
N ALA A 37 3.44 4.83 -17.50
CA ALA A 37 2.68 3.58 -17.47
C ALA A 37 1.33 3.77 -18.16
N ILE A 38 0.88 2.72 -18.84
CA ILE A 38 -0.39 2.73 -19.57
C ILE A 38 -1.54 2.21 -18.71
N SER A 39 -2.71 2.82 -18.85
CA SER A 39 -3.98 2.35 -18.27
C SER A 39 -4.30 0.91 -18.67
N GLU A 40 -5.03 0.20 -17.81
CA GLU A 40 -5.45 -1.20 -18.06
C GLU A 40 -6.28 -1.36 -19.34
N ASP A 41 -7.12 -0.38 -19.68
CA ASP A 41 -7.91 -0.36 -20.92
C ASP A 41 -7.16 0.21 -22.13
N ARG A 42 -5.89 0.58 -21.93
CA ARG A 42 -4.95 1.12 -22.91
C ARG A 42 -5.41 2.40 -23.61
N LYS A 43 -6.36 3.14 -23.05
CA LYS A 43 -6.84 4.39 -23.67
C LYS A 43 -5.94 5.58 -23.40
N PHE A 44 -5.21 5.56 -22.30
CA PHE A 44 -4.33 6.64 -21.89
C PHE A 44 -3.11 6.14 -21.12
N MET A 45 -2.08 6.97 -21.02
CA MET A 45 -0.94 6.75 -20.15
C MET A 45 -0.75 7.93 -19.19
N ALA A 46 -0.19 7.65 -18.02
CA ALA A 46 0.38 8.68 -17.16
C ALA A 46 1.89 8.75 -17.40
N ILE A 47 2.45 9.96 -17.51
CA ILE A 47 3.87 10.20 -17.74
C ILE A 47 4.39 11.35 -16.89
N LYS A 48 5.70 11.33 -16.60
CA LYS A 48 6.40 12.43 -15.93
C LYS A 48 6.12 13.78 -16.63
N PRO A 49 5.88 14.86 -15.87
CA PRO A 49 5.80 16.21 -16.41
C PRO A 49 7.17 16.73 -16.88
N SER A 50 7.16 17.63 -17.86
CA SER A 50 8.39 18.32 -18.29
C SER A 50 8.78 19.44 -17.32
N GLY A 51 10.07 19.57 -17.04
CA GLY A 51 10.63 20.72 -16.31
C GLY A 51 10.42 20.75 -14.79
N ILE A 52 9.80 19.72 -14.19
CA ILE A 52 9.60 19.64 -12.74
C ILE A 52 10.75 18.86 -12.09
N ALA A 53 11.32 19.42 -11.02
CA ALA A 53 12.38 18.80 -10.24
C ALA A 53 11.85 17.62 -9.41
N TYR A 54 12.62 16.54 -9.29
CA TYR A 54 12.22 15.33 -8.56
C TYR A 54 11.89 15.61 -7.10
N GLU A 55 12.60 16.56 -6.48
CA GLU A 55 12.49 16.93 -5.07
C GLU A 55 11.14 17.58 -4.73
N THR A 56 10.51 18.21 -5.72
CA THR A 56 9.22 18.91 -5.55
C THR A 56 8.05 18.20 -6.24
N MET A 57 8.35 17.18 -7.04
CA MET A 57 7.35 16.45 -7.82
C MET A 57 6.41 15.67 -6.90
N THR A 58 5.13 15.66 -7.28
CA THR A 58 4.06 14.92 -6.61
C THR A 58 3.34 14.00 -7.58
N ALA A 59 2.52 13.09 -7.06
CA ALA A 59 1.69 12.22 -7.90
C ALA A 59 0.69 13.00 -8.76
N ASP A 60 0.19 14.13 -8.27
CA ASP A 60 -0.74 14.97 -9.03
C ASP A 60 -0.09 15.63 -10.25
N ASP A 61 1.23 15.80 -10.25
CA ASP A 61 1.96 16.40 -11.36
C ASP A 61 2.09 15.46 -12.57
N MET A 62 1.79 14.16 -12.41
CA MET A 62 1.78 13.22 -13.53
C MET A 62 0.72 13.63 -14.55
N VAL A 63 1.12 13.67 -15.83
CA VAL A 63 0.28 14.15 -16.93
C VAL A 63 -0.40 12.97 -17.61
N LEU A 64 -1.70 13.07 -17.88
CA LEU A 64 -2.44 12.09 -18.65
C LEU A 64 -2.51 12.49 -20.12
N VAL A 65 -2.12 11.57 -20.98
CA VAL A 65 -2.21 11.72 -22.44
C VAL A 65 -2.80 10.45 -23.06
N ASP A 66 -3.54 10.59 -24.15
CA ASP A 66 -3.89 9.44 -25.00
C ASP A 66 -2.68 9.01 -25.85
N LEU A 67 -2.82 7.90 -26.57
CA LEU A 67 -1.75 7.39 -27.43
C LEU A 67 -1.57 8.19 -28.73
N ASP A 68 -2.45 9.17 -29.01
CA ASP A 68 -2.31 10.14 -30.09
C ASP A 68 -1.65 11.45 -29.61
N ASN A 69 -1.17 11.45 -28.36
CA ASN A 69 -0.47 12.55 -27.67
C ASN A 69 -1.36 13.73 -27.27
N ASN A 70 -2.68 13.57 -27.26
CA ASN A 70 -3.58 14.60 -26.77
C ASN A 70 -3.63 14.60 -25.23
N LEU A 71 -3.52 15.78 -24.61
CA LEU A 71 -3.75 15.93 -23.18
C LEU A 71 -5.20 15.62 -22.83
N LEU A 72 -5.40 14.81 -21.79
CA LEU A 72 -6.71 14.42 -21.30
C LEU A 72 -7.17 15.21 -20.07
N GLU A 73 -6.30 16.06 -19.54
CA GLU A 73 -6.58 16.93 -18.40
C GLU A 73 -6.26 18.38 -18.75
N ASN A 74 -7.12 19.30 -18.30
CA ASN A 74 -6.86 20.73 -18.41
C ASN A 74 -5.96 21.18 -17.24
N LYS A 75 -4.65 20.93 -17.37
CA LYS A 75 -3.61 21.36 -16.43
C LYS A 75 -2.59 22.26 -17.14
N ALA A 76 -2.07 23.24 -16.42
CA ALA A 76 -0.99 24.11 -16.89
C ALA A 76 0.40 23.45 -16.75
N ILE A 77 0.51 22.14 -17.05
CA ILE A 77 1.75 21.36 -16.97
C ILE A 77 1.87 20.53 -18.23
N ASN A 78 3.01 20.66 -18.91
CA ASN A 78 3.30 19.89 -20.12
C ASN A 78 3.81 18.48 -19.77
N PRO A 79 3.45 17.45 -20.53
CA PRO A 79 4.04 16.13 -20.37
C PRO A 79 5.52 16.16 -20.80
N SER A 80 6.28 15.12 -20.46
CA SER A 80 7.64 14.92 -20.98
C SER A 80 7.67 15.03 -22.51
N SER A 81 8.73 15.64 -23.05
CA SER A 81 8.97 15.71 -24.51
C SER A 81 8.98 14.32 -25.16
N ASP A 82 9.42 13.28 -24.45
CA ASP A 82 9.51 11.90 -24.96
C ASP A 82 8.15 11.17 -25.04
N THR A 83 7.05 11.88 -24.76
CA THR A 83 5.68 11.36 -24.87
C THR A 83 5.40 10.66 -26.21
N PRO A 84 5.76 11.22 -27.38
CA PRO A 84 5.53 10.56 -28.68
C PRO A 84 6.27 9.22 -28.82
N THR A 85 7.48 9.10 -28.26
CA THR A 85 8.24 7.85 -28.25
C THR A 85 7.51 6.79 -27.43
N HIS A 86 7.07 7.15 -26.22
CA HIS A 86 6.36 6.24 -25.31
C HIS A 86 5.03 5.78 -25.93
N ALA A 87 4.25 6.72 -26.47
CA ALA A 87 2.96 6.42 -27.10
C ALA A 87 3.12 5.45 -28.29
N LEU A 88 4.13 5.64 -29.13
CA LEU A 88 4.42 4.75 -30.25
C LEU A 88 4.81 3.34 -29.81
N LEU A 89 5.68 3.20 -28.80
CA LEU A 89 6.08 1.89 -28.27
C LEU A 89 4.90 1.14 -27.63
N TYR A 90 4.00 1.84 -26.93
CA TYR A 90 2.76 1.23 -26.45
C TYR A 90 1.82 0.79 -27.58
N LYS A 91 1.74 1.55 -28.67
CA LYS A 91 0.96 1.15 -29.87
C LYS A 91 1.57 -0.08 -30.54
N GLN A 92 2.90 -0.19 -30.55
CA GLN A 92 3.61 -1.26 -31.23
C GLN A 92 3.46 -2.62 -30.55
N ASP A 93 3.55 -2.70 -29.22
CA ASP A 93 3.42 -3.97 -28.50
C ASP A 93 2.49 -3.85 -27.28
N SER A 94 1.34 -4.52 -27.39
CA SER A 94 0.30 -4.54 -26.35
C SER A 94 0.75 -5.15 -25.02
N ARG A 95 1.86 -5.91 -25.01
CA ARG A 95 2.41 -6.51 -23.78
C ARG A 95 3.15 -5.46 -22.94
N ILE A 96 3.60 -4.36 -23.54
CA ILE A 96 4.29 -3.28 -22.82
C ILE A 96 3.28 -2.53 -21.93
N LYS A 97 3.63 -2.40 -20.64
CA LYS A 97 2.83 -1.74 -19.61
C LYS A 97 3.49 -0.50 -19.02
N ALA A 98 4.81 -0.43 -19.05
CA ALA A 98 5.57 0.72 -18.58
C ALA A 98 6.84 0.93 -19.41
N ILE A 99 7.29 2.18 -19.51
CA ILE A 99 8.47 2.59 -20.28
C ILE A 99 9.28 3.57 -19.45
N VAL A 100 10.61 3.42 -19.50
CA VAL A 100 11.61 4.25 -18.86
C VAL A 100 12.57 4.76 -19.93
N HIS A 101 12.80 6.07 -19.94
CA HIS A 101 13.91 6.69 -20.65
C HIS A 101 14.87 7.34 -19.67
N THR A 102 16.17 7.19 -19.89
CA THR A 102 17.23 7.77 -19.05
C THR A 102 18.43 8.14 -19.89
N HIS A 103 19.32 8.96 -19.32
CA HIS A 103 20.66 9.21 -19.86
C HIS A 103 21.70 8.66 -18.87
N SER A 104 21.55 7.40 -18.48
CA SER A 104 22.45 6.76 -17.53
C SER A 104 23.85 6.58 -18.15
N PRO A 105 24.95 6.95 -17.46
CA PRO A 105 26.24 7.18 -18.10
C PRO A 105 26.80 6.04 -18.92
N TYR A 106 26.74 4.79 -18.43
CA TYR A 106 27.32 3.66 -19.14
C TYR A 106 26.46 3.25 -20.33
N ALA A 107 25.14 3.18 -20.19
CA ALA A 107 24.25 2.89 -21.32
C ALA A 107 24.34 3.95 -22.42
N VAL A 108 24.43 5.24 -22.05
CA VAL A 108 24.66 6.35 -23.00
C VAL A 108 26.01 6.21 -23.70
N ALA A 109 27.08 5.80 -23.01
CA ALA A 109 28.38 5.60 -23.65
C ALA A 109 28.32 4.54 -24.78
N TRP A 110 27.56 3.46 -24.58
CA TRP A 110 27.32 2.45 -25.63
C TRP A 110 26.45 3.00 -26.77
N ALA A 111 25.42 3.79 -26.45
CA ALA A 111 24.57 4.44 -27.44
C ALA A 111 25.37 5.42 -28.32
N GLN A 112 26.20 6.26 -27.71
CA GLN A 112 27.10 7.19 -28.42
C GLN A 112 28.16 6.46 -29.26
N ALA A 113 28.61 5.28 -28.82
CA ALA A 113 29.49 4.44 -29.61
C ALA A 113 28.78 3.77 -30.80
N GLY A 114 27.44 3.80 -30.86
CA GLY A 114 26.66 3.12 -31.90
C GLY A 114 26.83 1.60 -31.85
N GLN A 115 26.97 1.03 -30.65
CA GLN A 115 27.23 -0.40 -30.46
C GLN A 115 26.17 -1.05 -29.58
N ASP A 116 25.76 -2.27 -29.95
CA ASP A 116 24.99 -3.15 -29.07
C ASP A 116 25.78 -3.43 -27.78
N ILE A 117 25.08 -3.61 -26.65
CA ILE A 117 25.72 -4.17 -25.45
C ILE A 117 25.75 -5.69 -25.60
N PRO A 118 26.93 -6.33 -25.75
CA PRO A 118 26.99 -7.77 -25.93
C PRO A 118 26.62 -8.51 -24.63
N CYS A 119 25.88 -9.61 -24.76
CA CYS A 119 25.65 -10.52 -23.63
C CYS A 119 26.94 -11.28 -23.29
N LEU A 120 27.69 -10.79 -22.30
CA LEU A 120 28.98 -11.34 -21.86
C LEU A 120 28.89 -12.19 -20.58
N GLY A 121 27.72 -12.28 -19.95
CA GLY A 121 27.57 -12.99 -18.69
C GLY A 121 26.13 -13.20 -18.25
N THR A 122 25.98 -13.89 -17.11
CA THR A 122 24.71 -14.37 -16.59
C THR A 122 23.78 -13.26 -16.12
N THR A 123 24.32 -12.15 -15.60
CA THR A 123 23.52 -10.98 -15.16
C THR A 123 22.75 -10.35 -16.32
N HIS A 124 23.38 -10.30 -17.49
CA HIS A 124 22.73 -9.87 -18.73
C HIS A 124 21.66 -10.87 -19.15
N ALA A 125 22.04 -12.14 -19.34
CA ALA A 125 21.15 -13.19 -19.81
C ALA A 125 19.89 -13.43 -18.95
N ASP A 126 19.96 -13.07 -17.66
CA ASP A 126 18.83 -13.14 -16.74
C ASP A 126 17.71 -12.14 -17.08
N ASN A 127 17.99 -11.05 -17.80
CA ASN A 127 17.05 -9.94 -17.97
C ASN A 127 16.84 -9.55 -19.44
N PHE A 128 17.84 -9.73 -20.30
CA PHE A 128 17.76 -9.47 -21.73
C PHE A 128 18.25 -10.68 -22.52
N TYR A 129 17.50 -11.08 -23.56
CA TYR A 129 17.78 -12.27 -24.34
C TYR A 129 18.61 -11.97 -25.60
N GLY A 130 19.90 -12.24 -25.52
CA GLY A 130 20.86 -11.86 -26.56
C GLY A 130 21.51 -10.53 -26.22
N SER A 131 22.04 -9.82 -27.21
CA SER A 131 22.57 -8.46 -27.00
C SER A 131 21.44 -7.47 -26.77
N VAL A 132 21.70 -6.40 -26.01
CA VAL A 132 20.79 -5.24 -26.00
C VAL A 132 21.09 -4.43 -27.27
N PRO A 133 20.11 -4.30 -28.19
CA PRO A 133 20.33 -3.70 -29.51
C PRO A 133 20.53 -2.18 -29.44
N CYS A 134 21.37 -1.66 -30.32
CA CYS A 134 21.51 -0.25 -30.61
C CYS A 134 20.88 0.07 -31.97
N ALA A 135 19.78 0.83 -31.95
CA ALA A 135 19.16 1.37 -33.15
C ALA A 135 20.11 2.36 -33.85
N ARG A 136 19.92 2.50 -35.16
CA ARG A 136 20.66 3.47 -35.98
C ARG A 136 20.42 4.90 -35.50
N GLU A 137 21.30 5.79 -35.93
CA GLU A 137 21.06 7.23 -35.89
C GLU A 137 19.80 7.61 -36.68
N LEU A 138 19.19 8.74 -36.31
CA LEU A 138 18.13 9.35 -37.09
C LEU A 138 18.75 10.10 -38.29
N SER A 139 18.05 10.15 -39.42
CA SER A 139 18.43 11.01 -40.55
C SER A 139 18.17 12.49 -40.27
N ASP A 140 18.76 13.39 -41.06
CA ASP A 140 18.51 14.83 -40.94
C ASP A 140 17.01 15.17 -41.08
N GLU A 141 16.28 14.49 -41.97
CA GLU A 141 14.83 14.68 -42.13
C GLU A 141 14.05 14.18 -40.90
N GLU A 142 14.48 13.06 -40.32
CA GLU A 142 13.87 12.50 -39.10
C GLU A 142 14.12 13.41 -37.89
N ILE A 143 15.31 14.03 -37.80
CA ILE A 143 15.69 14.97 -36.73
C ILE A 143 14.92 16.29 -36.85
N ASN A 144 14.84 16.86 -38.06
CA ASN A 144 14.17 18.14 -38.29
C ASN A 144 12.62 18.02 -38.35
N GLY A 145 12.08 16.80 -38.33
CA GLY A 145 10.65 16.49 -38.30
C GLY A 145 10.11 16.29 -36.90
N GLN A 146 9.31 15.22 -36.71
CA GLN A 146 8.78 14.82 -35.40
C GLN A 146 9.82 13.99 -34.64
N TYR A 147 10.87 14.64 -34.15
CA TYR A 147 12.07 14.02 -33.58
C TYR A 147 11.77 12.87 -32.60
N GLU A 148 10.91 13.07 -31.61
CA GLU A 148 10.60 12.04 -30.61
C GLU A 148 9.77 10.89 -31.21
N HIS A 149 8.83 11.19 -32.09
CA HIS A 149 8.09 10.13 -32.79
C HIS A 149 9.02 9.28 -33.68
N ASN A 150 9.92 9.94 -34.41
CA ASN A 150 10.92 9.29 -35.26
C ASN A 150 11.94 8.49 -34.43
N THR A 151 12.27 8.95 -33.22
CA THR A 151 13.06 8.17 -32.26
C THR A 151 12.38 6.85 -31.91
N GLY A 152 11.07 6.86 -31.69
CA GLY A 152 10.31 5.62 -31.53
C GLY A 152 10.29 4.76 -32.80
N LEU A 153 10.18 5.37 -33.99
CA LEU A 153 10.18 4.63 -35.26
C LEU A 153 11.50 3.90 -35.51
N VAL A 154 12.66 4.50 -35.22
CA VAL A 154 13.96 3.81 -35.41
C VAL A 154 14.12 2.61 -34.47
N ILE A 155 13.57 2.68 -33.25
CA ILE A 155 13.51 1.53 -32.33
C ILE A 155 12.64 0.42 -32.93
N VAL A 156 11.42 0.77 -33.37
CA VAL A 156 10.49 -0.19 -33.95
C VAL A 156 11.05 -0.83 -35.22
N GLU A 157 11.62 -0.03 -36.12
CA GLU A 157 12.29 -0.49 -37.33
C GLU A 157 13.38 -1.52 -36.99
N HIS A 158 14.25 -1.20 -36.03
CA HIS A 158 15.34 -2.09 -35.63
C HIS A 158 14.81 -3.43 -35.09
N PHE A 159 13.79 -3.40 -34.23
CA PHE A 159 13.20 -4.62 -33.65
C PHE A 159 12.53 -5.49 -34.71
N LEU A 160 11.74 -4.89 -35.61
CA LEU A 160 11.05 -5.62 -36.67
C LEU A 160 12.03 -6.21 -37.69
N LYS A 161 13.02 -5.42 -38.14
CA LYS A 161 14.05 -5.86 -39.11
C LYS A 161 14.86 -7.04 -38.59
N ASN A 162 15.22 -7.02 -37.30
CA ASN A 162 16.03 -8.07 -36.66
C ASN A 162 15.19 -9.18 -36.00
N LYS A 163 13.85 -9.12 -36.12
CA LYS A 163 12.91 -10.08 -35.53
C LYS A 163 13.11 -10.27 -34.01
N LEU A 164 13.36 -9.17 -33.32
CA LEU A 164 13.54 -9.15 -31.87
C LEU A 164 12.17 -9.12 -31.17
N ASP A 165 12.03 -9.90 -30.11
CA ASP A 165 10.85 -9.83 -29.26
C ASP A 165 11.00 -8.70 -28.24
N PHE A 166 10.04 -7.76 -28.22
CA PHE A 166 10.07 -6.61 -27.31
C PHE A 166 10.14 -7.03 -25.84
N ILE A 167 9.46 -8.10 -25.42
CA ILE A 167 9.50 -8.51 -24.00
C ILE A 167 10.81 -9.23 -23.68
N ALA A 168 11.34 -10.04 -24.59
CA ALA A 168 12.62 -10.73 -24.38
C ALA A 168 13.83 -9.80 -24.43
N ASN A 169 13.75 -8.74 -25.23
CA ASN A 169 14.73 -7.67 -25.31
C ASN A 169 14.08 -6.37 -24.89
N SER A 170 13.83 -6.27 -23.58
CA SER A 170 13.09 -5.17 -22.94
C SER A 170 13.87 -3.84 -22.87
N ALA A 171 14.83 -3.62 -23.77
CA ALA A 171 15.60 -2.39 -23.88
C ALA A 171 16.14 -2.20 -25.30
N CYS A 172 16.34 -0.94 -25.68
CA CYS A 172 17.04 -0.52 -26.89
C CYS A 172 17.87 0.73 -26.59
N LEU A 173 19.08 0.79 -27.13
CA LEU A 173 19.84 2.04 -27.20
C LEU A 173 19.49 2.75 -28.51
N VAL A 174 19.38 4.07 -28.49
CA VAL A 174 19.30 4.86 -29.72
C VAL A 174 20.64 5.55 -29.93
N LYS A 175 21.30 5.28 -31.05
CA LYS A 175 22.63 5.84 -31.33
C LYS A 175 22.62 7.37 -31.19
N GLU A 176 23.69 7.92 -30.61
CA GLU A 176 23.86 9.36 -30.30
C GLU A 176 22.87 9.93 -29.26
N HIS A 177 21.99 9.11 -28.69
CA HIS A 177 21.01 9.51 -27.70
C HIS A 177 21.19 8.72 -26.39
N GLY A 178 20.37 7.72 -26.13
CA GLY A 178 20.38 6.99 -24.86
C GLY A 178 19.46 5.77 -24.84
N PRO A 179 19.34 5.10 -23.69
CA PRO A 179 18.49 3.92 -23.53
C PRO A 179 16.99 4.24 -23.43
N PHE A 180 16.18 3.38 -24.07
CA PHE A 180 14.77 3.18 -23.77
C PHE A 180 14.59 1.76 -23.24
N VAL A 181 13.88 1.63 -22.12
CA VAL A 181 13.66 0.37 -21.41
C VAL A 181 12.17 0.22 -21.14
N TRP A 182 11.63 -0.98 -21.23
CA TRP A 182 10.21 -1.20 -21.00
C TRP A 182 9.93 -2.49 -20.25
N SER A 183 8.75 -2.60 -19.64
CA SER A 183 8.31 -3.80 -18.93
C SER A 183 6.88 -4.16 -19.29
N GLY A 184 6.60 -5.46 -19.34
CA GLY A 184 5.24 -5.99 -19.41
C GLY A 184 4.56 -6.22 -18.05
N LYS A 185 5.19 -5.80 -16.95
CA LYS A 185 4.71 -6.02 -15.57
C LYS A 185 4.20 -4.76 -14.90
N SER A 186 5.07 -3.78 -14.65
CA SER A 186 4.76 -2.54 -13.92
C SER A 186 5.81 -1.45 -14.15
N ALA A 187 5.53 -0.23 -13.72
CA ALA A 187 6.49 0.89 -13.78
C ALA A 187 7.75 0.63 -12.95
N THR A 188 7.60 0.07 -11.75
CA THR A 188 8.73 -0.32 -10.91
C THR A 188 9.63 -1.37 -11.56
N ASP A 189 9.05 -2.36 -12.26
CA ASP A 189 9.82 -3.38 -12.97
C ASP A 189 10.62 -2.78 -14.14
N ALA A 190 10.04 -1.83 -14.88
CA ALA A 190 10.76 -1.09 -15.93
C ALA A 190 11.97 -0.31 -15.37
N VAL A 191 11.82 0.32 -14.20
CA VAL A 191 12.94 1.03 -13.54
C VAL A 191 14.03 0.06 -13.07
N ASN A 192 13.65 -1.10 -12.53
CA ASN A 192 14.63 -2.13 -12.14
C ASN A 192 15.37 -2.72 -13.36
N LEU A 193 14.69 -2.86 -14.50
CA LEU A 193 15.33 -3.24 -15.77
C LEU A 193 16.30 -2.14 -16.25
N ALA A 194 15.95 -0.87 -16.10
CA ALA A 194 16.85 0.24 -16.46
C ALA A 194 18.10 0.27 -15.58
N LEU A 195 17.95 0.02 -14.27
CA LEU A 195 19.10 -0.14 -13.36
C LEU A 195 19.98 -1.34 -13.79
N THR A 196 19.34 -2.44 -14.15
CA THR A 196 20.07 -3.63 -14.64
C THR A 196 20.81 -3.32 -15.93
N LEU A 197 20.19 -2.61 -16.88
CA LEU A 197 20.78 -2.20 -18.14
C LEU A 197 22.07 -1.39 -17.91
N GLU A 198 22.01 -0.43 -17.00
CA GLU A 198 23.17 0.41 -16.65
C GLU A 198 24.33 -0.43 -16.09
N GLU A 199 24.04 -1.36 -15.17
CA GLU A 199 25.06 -2.23 -14.59
C GLU A 199 25.67 -3.20 -15.63
N ILE A 200 24.86 -3.76 -16.54
CA ILE A 200 25.41 -4.62 -17.59
C ILE A 200 26.20 -3.82 -18.64
N ALA A 201 25.82 -2.58 -18.93
CA ALA A 201 26.57 -1.68 -19.81
C ALA A 201 27.96 -1.38 -19.22
N LYS A 202 28.01 -1.08 -17.91
CA LYS A 202 29.24 -0.87 -17.14
C LYS A 202 30.13 -2.11 -17.13
N MET A 203 29.57 -3.28 -16.81
CA MET A 203 30.33 -4.53 -16.80
C MET A 203 30.83 -4.90 -18.20
N ALA A 204 30.04 -4.68 -19.25
CA ALA A 204 30.47 -4.95 -20.62
C ALA A 204 31.64 -4.06 -21.03
N LEU A 205 31.59 -2.77 -20.67
CA LEU A 205 32.68 -1.82 -20.90
C LEU A 205 33.98 -2.31 -20.24
N PHE A 206 33.94 -2.61 -18.93
CA PHE A 206 35.11 -3.13 -18.22
C PHE A 206 35.59 -4.48 -18.74
N THR A 207 34.67 -5.36 -19.14
CA THR A 207 35.05 -6.66 -19.72
C THR A 207 35.79 -6.46 -21.05
N LYS A 208 35.34 -5.55 -21.91
CA LYS A 208 36.02 -5.21 -23.16
C LYS A 208 37.35 -4.47 -22.94
N GLN A 209 37.48 -3.72 -21.85
CA GLN A 209 38.76 -3.14 -21.45
C GLN A 209 39.75 -4.21 -20.98
N ILE A 210 39.30 -5.22 -20.24
CA ILE A 210 40.13 -6.34 -19.76
C ILE A 210 40.49 -7.29 -20.92
N ASN A 211 39.54 -7.59 -21.80
CA ASN A 211 39.71 -8.45 -22.96
C ASN A 211 38.90 -7.90 -24.17
N PRO A 212 39.54 -7.13 -25.07
CA PRO A 212 38.88 -6.57 -26.24
C PRO A 212 38.23 -7.63 -27.14
N ASN A 213 38.81 -8.83 -27.17
CA ASN A 213 38.36 -9.98 -27.94
C ASN A 213 37.35 -10.86 -27.20
N ALA A 214 36.81 -10.41 -26.06
CA ALA A 214 35.78 -11.14 -25.33
C ALA A 214 34.59 -11.44 -26.25
N LYS A 215 34.28 -12.74 -26.39
CA LYS A 215 33.16 -13.25 -27.17
C LYS A 215 31.88 -13.23 -26.32
N HIS A 216 30.72 -13.27 -26.98
CA HIS A 216 29.45 -13.47 -26.31
C HIS A 216 29.49 -14.70 -25.40
N ALA A 217 28.73 -14.63 -24.30
CA ALA A 217 28.44 -15.78 -23.47
C ALA A 217 27.88 -16.91 -24.31
N ASN A 218 28.19 -18.16 -23.94
CA ASN A 218 27.69 -19.33 -24.64
C ASN A 218 26.15 -19.27 -24.79
N LEU A 219 25.62 -19.52 -25.99
CA LEU A 219 24.18 -19.43 -26.25
C LEU A 219 23.35 -20.36 -25.35
N THR A 220 23.87 -21.54 -25.01
CA THR A 220 23.23 -22.47 -24.05
C THR A 220 23.12 -21.85 -22.66
N LEU A 221 24.14 -21.11 -22.22
CA LEU A 221 24.11 -20.38 -20.95
C LEU A 221 23.07 -19.26 -21.01
N GLN A 222 23.05 -18.48 -22.10
CA GLN A 222 22.07 -17.43 -22.29
C GLN A 222 20.64 -17.99 -22.25
N ASN A 223 20.37 -19.05 -23.02
CA ASN A 223 19.09 -19.76 -23.03
C ASN A 223 18.71 -20.25 -21.64
N LYS A 224 19.62 -20.89 -20.92
CA LYS A 224 19.36 -21.40 -19.56
C LYS A 224 19.00 -20.28 -18.60
N HIS A 225 19.74 -19.17 -18.64
CA HIS A 225 19.57 -18.03 -17.73
C HIS A 225 18.30 -17.21 -18.02
N TYR A 226 17.98 -17.05 -19.30
CA TYR A 226 16.76 -16.38 -19.69
C TYR A 226 15.53 -17.26 -19.40
N GLN A 227 15.53 -18.51 -19.85
CA GLN A 227 14.39 -19.43 -19.69
C GLN A 227 14.12 -19.81 -18.23
N ARG A 228 15.14 -19.85 -17.37
CA ARG A 228 14.92 -20.10 -15.93
C ARG A 228 14.13 -18.97 -15.26
N LYS A 229 14.11 -17.74 -15.79
CA LYS A 229 13.27 -16.65 -15.27
C LYS A 229 11.99 -16.43 -16.06
N HIS A 230 12.06 -16.55 -17.39
CA HIS A 230 10.99 -16.10 -18.30
C HIS A 230 10.40 -17.22 -19.17
N GLY A 231 10.96 -18.42 -19.12
CA GLY A 231 10.48 -19.56 -19.89
C GLY A 231 9.22 -20.18 -19.30
N LYS A 232 8.52 -21.02 -20.09
CA LYS A 232 7.29 -21.72 -19.67
C LYS A 232 7.44 -22.50 -18.36
N ASN A 233 8.66 -22.96 -18.04
CA ASN A 233 9.01 -23.72 -16.83
C ASN A 233 9.96 -22.95 -15.90
N ALA A 234 9.88 -21.61 -15.84
CA ALA A 234 10.74 -20.77 -15.02
C ALA A 234 10.87 -21.28 -13.57
N TYR A 235 12.10 -21.27 -13.05
CA TYR A 235 12.48 -21.82 -11.74
C TYR A 235 13.50 -20.98 -10.96
N TYR A 236 14.00 -19.89 -11.55
CA TYR A 236 14.95 -18.97 -10.93
C TYR A 236 14.26 -17.87 -10.14
N GLY A 237 14.98 -17.35 -9.15
CA GLY A 237 14.38 -16.75 -7.98
C GLY A 237 14.01 -17.85 -7.00
N GLN A 238 13.84 -17.49 -5.72
CA GLN A 238 13.00 -18.34 -4.90
C GLN A 238 11.66 -18.35 -5.63
N LYS A 239 11.26 -19.50 -6.22
CA LYS A 239 9.88 -19.89 -6.01
C LYS A 239 9.77 -19.77 -4.49
N ARG A 240 9.16 -18.69 -3.99
CA ARG A 240 8.23 -18.94 -2.91
C ARG A 240 7.35 -20.02 -3.55
N LYS A 241 7.71 -21.31 -3.36
CA LYS A 241 6.73 -22.31 -2.99
C LYS A 241 5.89 -21.48 -2.07
N GLU A 242 4.65 -21.17 -2.46
CA GLU A 242 3.69 -20.69 -1.49
C GLU A 242 3.93 -21.62 -0.32
N LYS A 243 4.62 -21.11 0.70
CA LYS A 243 4.84 -21.87 1.91
C LYS A 243 3.39 -22.12 2.25
N LYS A 244 2.91 -23.35 2.13
CA LYS A 244 1.55 -23.69 2.51
C LYS A 244 1.42 -23.08 3.89
N ILE A 245 0.77 -21.92 3.99
CA ILE A 245 0.91 -21.11 5.19
C ILE A 245 0.05 -21.82 6.19
N SER A 246 0.69 -22.50 7.11
CA SER A 246 0.01 -23.25 8.14
C SER A 246 -0.23 -22.31 9.30
N PHE A 247 -1.49 -21.94 9.48
CA PHE A 247 -1.98 -21.22 10.64
C PHE A 247 -3.16 -22.01 11.23
N GLN A 248 -3.33 -21.92 12.53
CA GLN A 248 -4.46 -22.44 13.29
C GLN A 248 -5.35 -21.29 13.76
N ASN A 249 -4.80 -20.10 13.97
CA ASN A 249 -5.55 -18.99 14.54
C ASN A 249 -5.62 -17.85 13.52
N ILE A 250 -6.78 -17.21 13.46
CA ILE A 250 -7.06 -16.15 12.49
C ILE A 250 -7.62 -14.98 13.26
N VAL A 251 -6.91 -13.86 13.22
CA VAL A 251 -7.28 -12.63 13.92
C VAL A 251 -7.68 -11.60 12.89
N PHE A 252 -8.81 -10.96 13.10
CA PHE A 252 -9.26 -9.87 12.24
C PHE A 252 -9.46 -8.59 13.03
N ASP A 253 -9.01 -7.48 12.45
CA ASP A 253 -9.64 -6.20 12.71
C ASP A 253 -11.06 -6.13 12.09
N LEU A 254 -11.87 -5.19 12.60
CA LEU A 254 -13.19 -4.89 12.07
C LEU A 254 -13.17 -3.79 10.99
N ASP A 255 -12.84 -2.55 11.36
CA ASP A 255 -13.14 -1.38 10.52
C ASP A 255 -12.12 -1.23 9.41
N GLY A 256 -12.53 -1.36 8.15
CA GLY A 256 -11.57 -1.34 7.03
C GLY A 256 -10.95 -2.71 6.79
N THR A 257 -11.26 -3.71 7.61
CA THR A 257 -10.79 -5.09 7.42
C THR A 257 -11.94 -6.05 7.17
N LEU A 258 -12.67 -6.50 8.20
CA LEU A 258 -13.84 -7.37 8.02
C LEU A 258 -15.07 -6.62 7.53
N LEU A 259 -15.17 -5.34 7.88
CA LEU A 259 -16.31 -4.49 7.55
C LEU A 259 -16.02 -3.74 6.25
N ASP A 260 -16.96 -3.83 5.31
CA ASP A 260 -17.01 -3.01 4.10
C ASP A 260 -17.20 -1.50 4.44
N LYS A 261 -17.15 -0.64 3.43
CA LYS A 261 -17.36 0.81 3.57
C LYS A 261 -18.71 1.17 4.21
N ASP A 262 -19.72 0.31 4.05
CA ASP A 262 -21.08 0.47 4.54
C ASP A 262 -21.27 -0.19 5.93
N LYS A 263 -20.16 -0.64 6.54
CA LYS A 263 -20.09 -1.27 7.86
C LYS A 263 -20.84 -2.61 7.94
N ASN A 264 -20.87 -3.35 6.85
CA ASN A 264 -21.39 -4.72 6.75
C ASN A 264 -20.26 -5.72 6.56
N ILE A 265 -20.52 -7.00 6.83
CA ILE A 265 -19.59 -8.08 6.49
C ILE A 265 -20.06 -8.70 5.17
N LEU A 266 -19.16 -8.82 4.20
CA LEU A 266 -19.50 -9.42 2.91
C LEU A 266 -19.95 -10.88 3.08
N ASN A 267 -20.95 -11.30 2.30
CA ASN A 267 -21.45 -12.67 2.32
C ASN A 267 -20.37 -13.70 1.95
N SER A 268 -19.46 -13.34 1.05
CA SER A 268 -18.28 -14.15 0.70
C SER A 268 -17.37 -14.36 1.92
N THR A 269 -17.08 -13.28 2.66
CA THR A 269 -16.33 -13.34 3.92
C THR A 269 -17.06 -14.20 4.95
N LEU A 270 -18.35 -13.99 5.19
CA LEU A 270 -19.12 -14.85 6.12
C LEU A 270 -19.08 -16.32 5.71
N SER A 271 -19.17 -16.63 4.42
CA SER A 271 -19.08 -18.00 3.90
C SER A 271 -17.75 -18.66 4.26
N ILE A 272 -16.62 -17.96 4.07
CA ILE A 272 -15.31 -18.54 4.40
C ILE A 272 -15.09 -18.68 5.92
N LEU A 273 -15.59 -17.72 6.72
CA LEU A 273 -15.52 -17.80 8.18
C LEU A 273 -16.35 -18.98 8.72
N ASN A 274 -17.53 -19.23 8.15
CA ASN A 274 -18.33 -20.40 8.50
C ASN A 274 -17.65 -21.72 8.13
N GLN A 275 -16.96 -21.79 6.99
CA GLN A 275 -16.15 -22.97 6.63
C GLN A 275 -15.01 -23.19 7.62
N LEU A 276 -14.35 -22.12 8.04
CA LEU A 276 -13.28 -22.16 9.03
C LEU A 276 -13.77 -22.69 10.39
N HIS A 277 -14.96 -22.30 10.85
CA HIS A 277 -15.54 -22.85 12.08
C HIS A 277 -15.77 -24.35 12.06
N GLN A 278 -15.99 -24.94 10.89
CA GLN A 278 -16.18 -26.39 10.76
C GLN A 278 -14.85 -27.16 10.88
N GLN A 279 -13.71 -26.47 10.80
CA GLN A 279 -12.40 -27.07 10.98
C GLN A 279 -12.00 -27.02 12.46
N ALA A 280 -11.90 -28.20 13.10
CA ALA A 280 -11.62 -28.31 14.54
C ALA A 280 -10.30 -27.68 15.01
N ASN A 281 -9.36 -27.39 14.09
CA ASN A 281 -8.06 -26.80 14.38
C ASN A 281 -7.96 -25.31 14.03
N LYS A 282 -9.07 -24.66 13.66
CA LYS A 282 -9.10 -23.22 13.35
C LYS A 282 -9.82 -22.45 14.45
N LYS A 283 -9.24 -21.33 14.88
CA LYS A 283 -9.87 -20.40 15.83
C LYS A 283 -9.98 -19.01 15.21
N LEU A 284 -11.18 -18.45 15.21
CA LEU A 284 -11.46 -17.07 14.82
C LEU A 284 -11.43 -16.13 16.03
N ILE A 285 -10.74 -15.01 15.86
CA ILE A 285 -10.53 -14.01 16.90
C ILE A 285 -10.78 -12.62 16.29
N ILE A 286 -11.41 -11.74 17.08
CA ILE A 286 -11.62 -10.35 16.70
C ILE A 286 -10.76 -9.45 17.59
N ALA A 287 -10.07 -8.48 16.98
CA ALA A 287 -9.30 -7.44 17.66
C ALA A 287 -9.62 -6.06 17.09
N THR A 288 -10.30 -5.22 17.86
CA THR A 288 -10.85 -3.95 17.36
C THR A 288 -10.57 -2.76 18.27
N GLY A 289 -10.53 -1.57 17.68
CA GLY A 289 -10.52 -0.29 18.41
C GLY A 289 -11.87 0.10 19.01
N ARG A 290 -12.96 -0.60 18.64
CA ARG A 290 -14.30 -0.40 19.19
C ARG A 290 -14.43 -0.99 20.60
N PRO A 291 -15.33 -0.45 21.44
CA PRO A 291 -15.67 -1.09 22.70
C PRO A 291 -16.57 -2.31 22.46
N TRP A 292 -16.53 -3.28 23.38
CA TRP A 292 -17.20 -4.57 23.17
C TRP A 292 -18.71 -4.43 22.88
N TYR A 293 -19.40 -3.51 23.54
CA TYR A 293 -20.84 -3.30 23.35
C TYR A 293 -21.20 -2.72 21.96
N PHE A 294 -20.24 -2.15 21.20
CA PHE A 294 -20.45 -1.73 19.79
C PHE A 294 -20.33 -2.88 18.79
N THR A 295 -19.82 -4.03 19.24
CA THR A 295 -19.47 -5.12 18.34
C THR A 295 -20.55 -6.19 18.27
N LYS A 296 -21.57 -6.14 19.15
CA LYS A 296 -22.62 -7.16 19.34
C LYS A 296 -23.14 -7.73 18.00
N ARG A 297 -23.57 -6.86 17.08
CA ARG A 297 -24.12 -7.25 15.77
C ARG A 297 -23.15 -7.99 14.85
N TYR A 298 -21.85 -7.72 14.99
CA TYR A 298 -20.82 -8.37 14.18
C TYR A 298 -20.39 -9.68 14.83
N ILE A 299 -20.30 -9.71 16.16
CA ILE A 299 -19.95 -10.92 16.90
C ILE A 299 -21.04 -11.98 16.77
N SER A 300 -22.32 -11.60 16.66
CA SER A 300 -23.41 -12.54 16.38
C SER A 300 -23.30 -13.19 14.99
N GLN A 301 -22.74 -12.47 14.01
CA GLN A 301 -22.52 -12.95 12.64
C GLN A 301 -21.23 -13.77 12.52
N VAL A 302 -20.11 -13.24 13.03
CA VAL A 302 -18.77 -13.86 12.93
C VAL A 302 -18.61 -15.02 13.91
N LYS A 303 -19.26 -14.98 15.08
CA LYS A 303 -19.21 -16.01 16.13
C LYS A 303 -17.77 -16.42 16.53
N PRO A 304 -16.89 -15.47 16.89
CA PRO A 304 -15.50 -15.79 17.24
C PRO A 304 -15.41 -16.86 18.33
N ASP A 305 -14.38 -17.70 18.22
CA ASP A 305 -14.21 -18.85 19.11
C ASP A 305 -13.72 -18.43 20.50
N LEU A 306 -12.97 -17.32 20.56
CA LEU A 306 -12.37 -16.74 21.76
C LEU A 306 -12.99 -15.38 22.13
N PRO A 307 -12.79 -14.92 23.37
CA PRO A 307 -13.12 -13.56 23.79
C PRO A 307 -12.52 -12.50 22.86
N ILE A 308 -13.23 -11.39 22.68
CA ILE A 308 -12.79 -10.35 21.76
C ILE A 308 -11.81 -9.40 22.42
N ILE A 309 -10.82 -8.94 21.66
CA ILE A 309 -9.93 -7.86 22.05
C ILE A 309 -10.61 -6.55 21.61
N SER A 310 -10.94 -5.69 22.57
CA SER A 310 -11.68 -4.44 22.35
C SER A 310 -10.89 -3.24 22.86
N CYS A 311 -11.28 -2.04 22.44
CA CYS A 311 -10.60 -0.80 22.78
C CYS A 311 -9.08 -0.89 22.51
N ASN A 312 -8.67 -1.39 21.35
CA ASN A 312 -7.27 -1.63 20.99
C ASN A 312 -6.49 -2.49 22.02
N GLY A 313 -7.16 -3.35 22.78
CA GLY A 313 -6.51 -4.25 23.75
C GLY A 313 -6.50 -3.78 25.19
N SER A 314 -7.08 -2.62 25.52
CA SER A 314 -7.29 -2.25 26.92
C SER A 314 -8.41 -3.04 27.61
N LEU A 315 -9.24 -3.76 26.86
CA LEU A 315 -10.32 -4.58 27.42
C LEU A 315 -10.54 -5.85 26.60
N ILE A 316 -10.65 -7.00 27.26
CA ILE A 316 -11.04 -8.27 26.64
C ILE A 316 -12.39 -8.71 27.21
N TYR A 317 -13.35 -8.97 26.32
CA TYR A 317 -14.72 -9.33 26.68
C TYR A 317 -15.10 -10.71 26.16
N ASP A 318 -15.56 -11.56 27.06
CA ASP A 318 -16.08 -12.89 26.73
C ASP A 318 -17.60 -12.82 26.57
N PHE A 319 -18.08 -12.92 25.33
CA PHE A 319 -19.50 -12.92 25.02
C PHE A 319 -20.24 -14.19 25.47
N LYS A 320 -19.55 -15.33 25.60
CA LYS A 320 -20.14 -16.58 26.09
C LYS A 320 -20.35 -16.49 27.60
N ALA A 321 -19.34 -16.02 28.33
CA ALA A 321 -19.41 -15.82 29.79
C ALA A 321 -20.09 -14.50 30.20
N LYS A 322 -20.39 -13.62 29.24
CA LYS A 322 -20.97 -12.27 29.44
C LYS A 322 -20.20 -11.43 30.47
N LYS A 323 -18.86 -11.47 30.41
CA LYS A 323 -18.01 -10.75 31.38
C LYS A 323 -16.74 -10.19 30.74
N VAL A 324 -16.27 -9.10 31.33
CA VAL A 324 -14.91 -8.59 31.10
C VAL A 324 -13.93 -9.56 31.77
N ILE A 325 -12.97 -10.08 31.02
CA ILE A 325 -11.94 -11.02 31.55
C ILE A 325 -10.58 -10.34 31.73
N PHE A 326 -10.35 -9.21 31.05
CA PHE A 326 -9.18 -8.37 31.24
C PHE A 326 -9.56 -6.91 31.03
N ILE A 327 -8.97 -6.02 31.83
CA ILE A 327 -9.10 -4.58 31.69
C ILE A 327 -7.81 -3.88 32.14
N ASN A 328 -7.36 -2.91 31.35
CA ASN A 328 -6.27 -1.99 31.66
C ASN A 328 -6.79 -0.54 31.57
N PRO A 329 -7.28 0.04 32.67
CA PRO A 329 -7.78 1.41 32.65
C PRO A 329 -6.64 2.44 32.70
N ILE A 330 -6.90 3.63 32.16
CA ILE A 330 -6.05 4.82 32.37
C ILE A 330 -6.13 5.19 33.86
N GLU A 331 -4.98 5.44 34.48
CA GLU A 331 -4.91 5.81 35.89
C GLU A 331 -5.80 7.04 36.18
N SER A 332 -6.60 6.99 37.26
CA SER A 332 -7.62 8.00 37.56
C SER A 332 -7.11 9.44 37.53
N LYS A 333 -5.90 9.70 38.05
CA LYS A 333 -5.29 11.04 38.04
C LYS A 333 -4.98 11.52 36.61
N ILE A 334 -4.48 10.61 35.78
CA ILE A 334 -4.15 10.89 34.37
C ILE A 334 -5.43 11.03 33.56
N ALA A 335 -6.43 10.17 33.77
CA ALA A 335 -7.73 10.29 33.13
C ALA A 335 -8.39 11.63 33.46
N LYS A 336 -8.35 12.07 34.73
CA LYS A 336 -8.84 13.38 35.15
C LYS A 336 -8.10 14.51 34.44
N PHE A 337 -6.76 14.44 34.40
CA PHE A 337 -5.95 15.44 33.70
C PHE A 337 -6.28 15.52 32.21
N VAL A 338 -6.32 14.39 31.51
CA VAL A 338 -6.69 14.32 30.08
C VAL A 338 -8.07 14.91 29.86
N PHE A 339 -9.06 14.53 30.68
CA PHE A 339 -10.41 15.07 30.60
C PHE A 339 -10.46 16.58 30.76
N ASP A 340 -9.74 17.14 31.73
CA ASP A 340 -9.70 18.58 31.97
C ASP A 340 -9.05 19.34 30.81
N VAL A 341 -7.97 18.79 30.23
CA VAL A 341 -7.34 19.35 29.03
C VAL A 341 -8.30 19.33 27.84
N LEU A 342 -8.95 18.19 27.57
CA LEU A 342 -9.89 18.08 26.44
C LEU A 342 -11.08 19.04 26.60
N LYS A 343 -11.58 19.24 27.83
CA LYS A 343 -12.62 20.24 28.11
C LYS A 343 -12.11 21.67 27.90
N LYS A 344 -10.95 22.01 28.44
CA LYS A 344 -10.34 23.35 28.35
C LYS A 344 -10.06 23.75 26.91
N GLU A 345 -9.54 22.82 26.10
CA GLU A 345 -9.26 23.04 24.67
C GLU A 345 -10.53 22.89 23.80
N GLU A 346 -11.71 22.71 24.39
CA GLU A 346 -13.00 22.59 23.69
C GLU A 346 -13.02 21.49 22.60
N ILE A 347 -12.37 20.36 22.88
CA ILE A 347 -12.28 19.25 21.94
C ILE A 347 -13.57 18.42 22.02
N THR A 348 -14.07 17.95 20.87
CA THR A 348 -15.13 16.95 20.81
C THR A 348 -14.52 15.57 21.02
N PHE A 349 -14.98 14.81 22.02
CA PHE A 349 -14.40 13.50 22.34
C PHE A 349 -15.43 12.52 22.91
N LEU A 350 -15.06 11.23 22.89
CA LEU A 350 -15.75 10.15 23.59
C LEU A 350 -14.85 9.58 24.71
N ILE A 351 -15.47 9.17 25.80
CA ILE A 351 -14.85 8.32 26.84
C ILE A 351 -15.45 6.94 26.72
N TYR A 352 -14.61 5.92 26.60
CA TYR A 352 -15.04 4.53 26.70
C TYR A 352 -14.74 4.03 28.11
N SER A 353 -15.76 3.49 28.78
CA SER A 353 -15.61 2.73 30.01
C SER A 353 -15.76 1.22 29.77
N ASP A 354 -15.65 0.44 30.83
CA ASP A 354 -15.93 -0.99 30.82
C ASP A 354 -17.41 -1.33 30.54
N GLN A 355 -18.31 -0.35 30.72
CA GLN A 355 -19.76 -0.57 30.65
C GLN A 355 -20.45 0.21 29.53
N GLN A 356 -20.03 1.45 29.26
CA GLN A 356 -20.75 2.36 28.36
C GLN A 356 -19.86 3.47 27.77
N ILE A 357 -20.47 4.32 26.94
CA ILE A 357 -19.81 5.50 26.35
C ILE A 357 -20.37 6.79 26.94
N TYR A 358 -19.49 7.77 27.04
CA TYR A 358 -19.84 9.14 27.37
C TYR A 358 -19.34 10.07 26.26
N ALA A 359 -20.23 10.87 25.67
CA ALA A 359 -19.94 11.77 24.57
C ALA A 359 -19.91 13.23 25.04
N PHE A 360 -18.88 13.97 24.65
CA PHE A 360 -18.65 15.35 25.10
C PHE A 360 -18.46 16.30 23.91
N SER A 361 -19.28 17.35 23.87
CA SER A 361 -19.11 18.49 22.96
C SER A 361 -19.50 19.80 23.65
N LYS A 362 -18.97 20.92 23.17
CA LYS A 362 -19.34 22.25 23.66
C LYS A 362 -20.83 22.50 23.41
N ASN A 363 -21.55 22.99 24.43
CA ASN A 363 -22.98 23.32 24.37
C ASN A 363 -23.88 22.18 23.88
N LYS A 364 -23.44 20.92 24.02
CA LYS A 364 -24.08 19.74 23.42
C LYS A 364 -24.34 19.90 21.92
N GLU A 365 -23.46 20.61 21.21
CA GLU A 365 -23.55 20.75 19.76
C GLU A 365 -23.62 19.36 19.10
N LYS A 366 -24.60 19.19 18.22
CA LYS A 366 -24.76 17.98 17.41
C LYS A 366 -23.71 17.96 16.31
N LYS A 367 -22.53 17.47 16.65
CA LYS A 367 -21.44 17.26 15.70
C LYS A 367 -21.71 16.05 14.80
N ASP A 368 -21.06 16.00 13.63
CA ASP A 368 -21.29 14.97 12.63
C ASP A 368 -21.07 13.55 13.18
N TRP A 369 -20.05 13.35 14.01
CA TRP A 369 -19.78 12.06 14.65
C TRP A 369 -20.90 11.63 15.60
N PHE A 370 -21.47 12.57 16.34
CA PHE A 370 -22.56 12.29 17.30
C PHE A 370 -23.86 11.99 16.56
N ILE A 371 -24.13 12.71 15.47
CA ILE A 371 -25.27 12.41 14.58
C ILE A 371 -25.12 11.01 13.99
N TRP A 372 -23.91 10.65 13.53
CA TRP A 372 -23.63 9.31 13.04
C TRP A 372 -23.83 8.24 14.13
N LEU A 373 -23.41 8.53 15.36
CA LEU A 373 -23.55 7.64 16.51
C LEU A 373 -25.02 7.42 16.89
N GLU A 374 -25.81 8.50 16.98
CA GLU A 374 -27.26 8.45 17.22
C GLU A 374 -27.97 7.65 16.13
N LYS A 375 -27.61 7.87 14.85
CA LYS A 375 -28.18 7.13 13.71
C LYS A 375 -27.82 5.65 13.77
N THR A 376 -26.56 5.34 14.09
CA THR A 376 -26.09 3.96 14.23
C THR A 376 -26.89 3.27 15.33
N GLN A 377 -26.98 3.88 16.52
CA GLN A 377 -27.75 3.36 17.65
C GLN A 377 -29.22 3.08 17.28
N LYS A 378 -29.87 4.00 16.55
CA LYS A 378 -31.27 3.84 16.12
C LYS A 378 -31.47 2.74 15.07
N ALA A 379 -30.44 2.43 14.29
CA ALA A 379 -30.48 1.38 13.28
C ALA A 379 -30.20 -0.02 13.86
N LEU A 380 -29.70 -0.10 15.09
CA LEU A 380 -29.45 -1.37 15.79
C LEU A 380 -30.75 -1.99 16.32
N GLU A 381 -30.79 -3.32 16.31
CA GLU A 381 -31.84 -4.05 17.01
C GLU A 381 -31.76 -3.77 18.52
N LYS A 382 -32.89 -3.92 19.22
CA LYS A 382 -32.99 -3.55 20.64
C LYS A 382 -31.94 -4.23 21.53
N GLU A 383 -31.56 -5.47 21.21
CA GLU A 383 -30.57 -6.26 21.96
C GLU A 383 -29.11 -5.82 21.67
N GLU A 384 -28.90 -5.19 20.52
CA GLU A 384 -27.62 -4.70 20.03
C GLU A 384 -27.32 -3.27 20.48
N GLN A 385 -28.34 -2.52 20.90
CA GLN A 385 -28.19 -1.19 21.47
C GLN A 385 -27.28 -1.18 22.70
N PHE A 386 -26.63 -0.05 22.91
CA PHE A 386 -25.68 0.19 24.01
C PHE A 386 -25.98 1.50 24.73
N ASP A 387 -25.50 1.63 25.96
CA ASP A 387 -25.71 2.84 26.74
C ASP A 387 -24.75 3.95 26.30
N ILE A 388 -25.31 5.14 26.08
CA ILE A 388 -24.57 6.34 25.71
C ILE A 388 -25.21 7.58 26.32
N ASP A 389 -24.40 8.36 27.00
CA ASP A 389 -24.80 9.62 27.61
C ASP A 389 -24.07 10.81 26.96
N PHE A 390 -24.79 11.92 26.79
CA PHE A 390 -24.27 13.14 26.18
C PHE A 390 -24.11 14.26 27.20
N PHE A 391 -22.91 14.81 27.28
CA PHE A 391 -22.53 15.85 28.22
C PHE A 391 -22.00 17.10 27.52
N ASP A 392 -22.19 18.23 28.19
CA ASP A 392 -21.56 19.48 27.80
C ASP A 392 -20.14 19.56 28.40
N THR A 393 -19.17 19.97 27.59
CA THR A 393 -17.81 20.28 28.08
C THR A 393 -17.77 21.53 28.96
N ALA A 394 -18.69 22.48 28.79
CA ALA A 394 -18.72 23.71 29.58
C ALA A 394 -19.42 23.52 30.95
N ASN A 395 -20.56 22.83 30.96
CA ASN A 395 -21.44 22.73 32.14
C ASN A 395 -21.88 21.27 32.37
N SER A 396 -21.02 20.46 33.01
CA SER A 396 -21.37 19.10 33.43
C SER A 396 -20.85 18.76 34.83
N ASP A 397 -21.73 18.17 35.65
CA ASP A 397 -21.41 17.58 36.96
C ASP A 397 -20.76 16.18 36.83
N PHE A 398 -20.18 15.88 35.67
CA PHE A 398 -19.63 14.57 35.35
C PHE A 398 -18.35 14.32 36.15
N ASP A 399 -18.39 13.32 37.03
CA ASP A 399 -17.25 12.90 37.84
C ASP A 399 -16.54 11.70 37.22
N ILE A 400 -15.49 11.99 36.44
CA ILE A 400 -14.68 10.98 35.77
C ILE A 400 -13.94 10.04 36.73
N ASN A 401 -13.71 10.42 38.00
CA ASN A 401 -12.96 9.59 38.95
C ASN A 401 -13.73 8.33 39.36
N LYS A 402 -15.04 8.28 39.11
CA LYS A 402 -15.89 7.11 39.36
C LYS A 402 -15.82 6.08 38.23
N LEU A 403 -15.15 6.40 37.13
CA LEU A 403 -15.14 5.56 35.93
C LEU A 403 -13.81 4.82 35.77
N LYS A 404 -13.92 3.58 35.29
CA LYS A 404 -12.79 2.86 34.71
C LYS A 404 -12.65 3.27 33.25
N VAL A 405 -11.91 4.35 33.01
CA VAL A 405 -11.69 4.85 31.66
C VAL A 405 -10.70 3.95 30.93
N VAL A 406 -11.12 3.31 29.84
CA VAL A 406 -10.27 2.39 29.06
C VAL A 406 -9.71 3.03 27.80
N LYS A 407 -10.29 4.15 27.35
CA LYS A 407 -9.87 4.88 26.16
C LYS A 407 -10.55 6.27 26.12
N PHE A 408 -9.82 7.28 25.66
CA PHE A 408 -10.43 8.48 25.09
C PHE A 408 -10.32 8.44 23.57
N LEU A 409 -11.35 8.93 22.88
CA LEU A 409 -11.37 9.09 21.43
C LEU A 409 -11.59 10.57 21.10
N MET A 410 -10.54 11.26 20.67
CA MET A 410 -10.64 12.63 20.16
C MET A 410 -11.19 12.60 18.73
N ILE A 411 -12.24 13.37 18.46
CA ILE A 411 -12.85 13.44 17.14
C ILE A 411 -12.25 14.61 16.37
N LYS A 412 -11.26 14.34 15.50
CA LYS A 412 -10.53 15.37 14.76
C LYS A 412 -11.43 16.13 13.79
N SER A 413 -12.34 15.44 13.10
CA SER A 413 -13.25 16.06 12.13
C SER A 413 -14.18 17.09 12.74
N ASP A 414 -14.46 16.96 14.04
CA ASP A 414 -15.48 17.73 14.75
C ASP A 414 -14.85 18.73 15.73
N SER A 415 -13.52 18.88 15.66
CA SER A 415 -12.72 19.72 16.56
C SER A 415 -11.79 20.63 15.75
N ASN A 416 -11.41 21.76 16.34
CA ASN A 416 -10.40 22.63 15.74
C ASN A 416 -9.03 21.93 15.80
N LEU A 417 -8.33 21.83 14.66
CA LEU A 417 -7.02 21.17 14.59
C LEU A 417 -5.98 21.81 15.51
N LYS A 418 -6.04 23.14 15.70
CA LYS A 418 -5.09 23.84 16.59
C LYS A 418 -5.30 23.46 18.05
N ASN A 419 -6.55 23.29 18.47
CA ASN A 419 -6.88 22.85 19.81
C ASN A 419 -6.40 21.41 20.06
N ILE A 420 -6.52 20.53 19.04
CA ILE A 420 -5.97 19.17 19.10
C ILE A 420 -4.45 19.22 19.27
N GLU A 421 -3.74 20.02 18.49
CA GLU A 421 -2.28 20.18 18.62
C GLU A 421 -1.89 20.61 20.04
N ASN A 422 -2.60 21.61 20.60
CA ASN A 422 -2.36 22.09 21.97
C ASN A 422 -2.60 21.01 23.03
N ALA A 423 -3.64 20.19 22.88
CA ALA A 423 -3.91 19.09 23.80
C ALA A 423 -2.84 17.99 23.68
N VAL A 424 -2.48 17.60 22.46
CA VAL A 424 -1.43 16.61 22.20
C VAL A 424 -0.10 17.04 22.81
N GLU A 425 0.28 18.32 22.70
CA GLU A 425 1.49 18.87 23.32
C GLU A 425 1.49 18.66 24.84
N GLN A 426 0.35 18.91 25.50
CA GLN A 426 0.20 18.72 26.94
C GLN A 426 0.28 17.25 27.36
N PHE A 427 0.02 16.31 26.45
CA PHE A 427 0.09 14.87 26.72
C PHE A 427 1.46 14.24 26.48
N LYS A 428 2.39 14.92 25.79
CA LYS A 428 3.70 14.35 25.40
C LYS A 428 4.54 13.82 26.57
N ASN A 429 4.40 14.42 27.75
CA ASN A 429 5.19 14.06 28.94
C ASN A 429 4.49 13.03 29.85
N LEU A 430 3.34 12.49 29.44
CA LEU A 430 2.61 11.47 30.20
C LEU A 430 3.06 10.07 29.77
N ASP A 431 3.95 9.45 30.56
CA ASP A 431 4.59 8.17 30.28
C ASP A 431 3.68 6.94 30.42
N LYS A 432 2.49 7.10 31.02
CA LYS A 432 1.50 6.02 31.21
C LYS A 432 0.42 5.95 30.13
N ILE A 433 0.41 6.88 29.19
CA ILE A 433 -0.50 6.87 28.06
C ILE A 433 0.27 6.98 26.75
N TYR A 434 -0.37 6.61 25.65
CA TYR A 434 0.15 6.88 24.32
C TYR A 434 -1.00 7.24 23.38
N LEU A 435 -0.65 7.93 22.30
CA LEU A 435 -1.59 8.39 21.29
C LEU A 435 -1.42 7.60 19.99
N LEU A 436 -2.54 7.30 19.33
CA LEU A 436 -2.57 6.52 18.09
C LEU A 436 -3.71 6.97 17.19
N SER A 437 -3.48 7.08 15.89
CA SER A 437 -4.55 7.33 14.92
C SER A 437 -5.13 5.99 14.49
N SER A 438 -6.39 5.69 14.82
CA SER A 438 -7.11 4.50 14.32
C SER A 438 -7.93 4.76 13.05
N SER A 439 -8.03 6.03 12.64
CA SER A 439 -8.43 6.45 11.30
C SER A 439 -7.95 7.89 11.08
N PRO A 440 -8.03 8.43 9.85
CA PRO A 440 -7.66 9.84 9.59
C PRO A 440 -8.46 10.86 10.41
N LYS A 441 -9.66 10.48 10.88
CA LYS A 441 -10.64 11.36 11.55
C LYS A 441 -10.56 11.37 13.07
N VAL A 442 -9.80 10.47 13.70
CA VAL A 442 -9.80 10.32 15.17
C VAL A 442 -8.41 10.05 15.73
N ILE A 443 -8.20 10.40 17.00
CA ILE A 443 -7.01 10.04 17.77
C ILE A 443 -7.46 9.30 19.02
N ASP A 444 -6.89 8.11 19.23
CA ASP A 444 -7.06 7.32 20.44
C ASP A 444 -6.03 7.75 21.48
N ILE A 445 -6.47 7.93 22.72
CA ILE A 445 -5.61 8.03 23.90
C ILE A 445 -5.80 6.75 24.71
N MET A 446 -4.72 5.98 24.81
CA MET A 446 -4.70 4.62 25.36
C MET A 446 -3.75 4.55 26.56
N PRO A 447 -4.01 3.70 27.57
CA PRO A 447 -3.01 3.38 28.58
C PRO A 447 -1.88 2.54 27.97
N VAL A 448 -0.64 2.77 28.39
CA VAL A 448 0.52 1.97 27.99
C VAL A 448 0.29 0.49 28.32
N GLY A 449 0.74 -0.39 27.43
CA GLY A 449 0.47 -1.84 27.51
C GLY A 449 -0.90 -2.26 26.98
N SER A 450 -1.56 -1.39 26.19
CA SER A 450 -2.88 -1.66 25.60
C SER A 450 -2.87 -1.54 24.08
N SER A 451 -2.20 -2.47 23.39
CA SER A 451 -2.29 -2.62 21.94
C SER A 451 -3.05 -3.90 21.54
N LYS A 452 -3.49 -4.00 20.26
CA LYS A 452 -4.11 -5.23 19.75
C LYS A 452 -3.16 -6.42 19.90
N GLY A 453 -1.86 -6.19 19.67
CA GLY A 453 -0.80 -7.15 19.94
C GLY A 453 -0.70 -7.57 21.41
N ASP A 454 -0.81 -6.64 22.35
CA ASP A 454 -0.78 -6.96 23.79
C ASP A 454 -2.02 -7.75 24.22
N GLY A 455 -3.20 -7.38 23.70
CA GLY A 455 -4.42 -8.17 23.86
C GLY A 455 -4.28 -9.60 23.35
N LEU A 456 -3.61 -9.78 22.19
CA LEU A 456 -3.32 -11.11 21.65
C LEU A 456 -2.33 -11.90 22.52
N LYS A 457 -1.32 -11.26 23.11
CA LYS A 457 -0.42 -11.93 24.06
C LYS A 457 -1.16 -12.42 25.30
N ILE A 458 -2.13 -11.64 25.80
CA ILE A 458 -2.98 -12.04 26.93
C ILE A 458 -3.84 -13.24 26.55
N LEU A 459 -4.55 -13.18 25.41
CA LEU A 459 -5.31 -14.33 24.92
C LEU A 459 -4.42 -15.56 24.66
N ALA A 460 -3.19 -15.36 24.18
CA ALA A 460 -2.24 -16.43 23.97
C ALA A 460 -1.86 -17.16 25.24
N LYS A 461 -1.64 -16.42 26.33
CA LYS A 461 -1.39 -16.99 27.64
C LYS A 461 -2.63 -17.70 28.20
N ASP A 462 -3.78 -17.04 28.18
CA ASP A 462 -4.96 -17.51 28.91
C ASP A 462 -5.73 -18.63 28.17
N PHE A 463 -5.64 -18.68 26.84
CA PHE A 463 -6.37 -19.64 25.99
C PHE A 463 -5.44 -20.56 25.19
N ASN A 464 -4.15 -20.60 25.54
CA ASN A 464 -3.12 -21.40 24.88
C ASN A 464 -3.11 -21.16 23.35
N LEU A 465 -3.11 -19.89 22.94
CA LEU A 465 -3.04 -19.50 21.53
C LEU A 465 -1.59 -19.49 21.08
N GLU A 466 -1.25 -20.34 20.10
CA GLU A 466 0.09 -20.30 19.50
C GLU A 466 0.20 -19.15 18.49
N LEU A 467 0.83 -18.04 18.88
CA LEU A 467 1.06 -16.88 17.99
C LEU A 467 1.90 -17.23 16.74
N ASN A 468 2.78 -18.24 16.87
CA ASN A 468 3.54 -18.83 15.77
C ASN A 468 2.70 -19.71 14.83
N ALA A 469 1.42 -19.88 15.11
CA ALA A 469 0.43 -20.47 14.22
C ALA A 469 -0.72 -19.48 13.96
N THR A 470 -0.50 -18.19 14.13
CA THR A 470 -1.53 -17.15 13.95
C THR A 470 -1.29 -16.33 12.68
N ILE A 471 -2.38 -16.02 11.98
CA ILE A 471 -2.43 -15.03 10.91
C ILE A 471 -3.35 -13.87 11.31
N SER A 472 -2.91 -12.63 11.13
CA SER A 472 -3.69 -11.42 11.44
C SER A 472 -4.02 -10.61 10.20
N PHE A 473 -5.20 -10.00 10.14
CA PHE A 473 -5.66 -9.11 9.07
C PHE A 473 -5.97 -7.72 9.63
N GLY A 474 -5.47 -6.67 8.97
CA GLY A 474 -5.63 -5.27 9.39
C GLY A 474 -5.36 -4.28 8.26
N ASP A 475 -5.63 -3.00 8.48
CA ASP A 475 -5.43 -1.94 7.49
C ASP A 475 -4.91 -0.61 8.05
N GLU A 476 -4.97 -0.40 9.36
CA GLU A 476 -4.61 0.85 10.01
C GLU A 476 -3.39 0.70 10.94
N ALA A 477 -2.81 1.82 11.37
CA ALA A 477 -1.58 1.80 12.18
C ALA A 477 -1.73 1.05 13.52
N ASN A 478 -2.95 0.96 14.06
CA ASN A 478 -3.24 0.19 15.28
C ASN A 478 -3.14 -1.33 15.10
N ASP A 479 -3.15 -1.82 13.85
CA ASP A 479 -3.02 -3.23 13.50
C ASP A 479 -1.57 -3.71 13.46
N VAL A 480 -0.61 -2.81 13.30
CA VAL A 480 0.82 -3.16 13.23
C VAL A 480 1.26 -3.93 14.48
N SER A 481 0.74 -3.56 15.65
CA SER A 481 1.03 -4.28 16.90
C SER A 481 0.63 -5.77 16.87
N MET A 482 -0.46 -6.14 16.17
CA MET A 482 -0.80 -7.56 16.00
C MET A 482 0.01 -8.22 14.89
N PHE A 483 0.44 -7.47 13.88
CA PHE A 483 1.31 -7.98 12.82
C PHE A 483 2.69 -8.40 13.36
N GLU A 484 3.20 -7.66 14.34
CA GLU A 484 4.50 -7.92 14.96
C GLU A 484 4.54 -9.17 15.83
N VAL A 485 3.39 -9.61 16.35
CA VAL A 485 3.31 -10.77 17.26
C VAL A 485 2.85 -12.05 16.55
N CYS A 486 2.12 -11.94 15.43
CA CYS A 486 1.65 -13.08 14.66
C CYS A 486 2.71 -13.54 13.65
N LYS A 487 2.78 -14.85 13.38
CA LYS A 487 3.70 -15.38 12.35
C LYS A 487 3.43 -14.84 10.95
N TYR A 488 2.15 -14.65 10.64
CA TYR A 488 1.70 -14.13 9.36
C TYR A 488 0.81 -12.91 9.60
N SER A 489 0.91 -11.95 8.70
CA SER A 489 0.13 -10.71 8.73
C SER A 489 -0.30 -10.33 7.32
N VAL A 490 -1.52 -9.81 7.20
CA VAL A 490 -2.14 -9.45 5.93
C VAL A 490 -2.64 -8.01 6.03
N ALA A 491 -2.09 -7.13 5.20
CA ALA A 491 -2.59 -5.77 5.04
C ALA A 491 -3.68 -5.72 3.96
N MET A 492 -4.79 -5.04 4.23
CA MET A 492 -5.83 -4.80 3.23
C MET A 492 -5.37 -3.80 2.16
N GLY A 493 -5.98 -3.85 0.98
CA GLY A 493 -5.49 -3.09 -0.19
C GLY A 493 -5.53 -1.56 -0.05
N GLN A 494 -6.41 -1.02 0.80
CA GLN A 494 -6.47 0.42 1.08
C GLN A 494 -5.52 0.86 2.20
N ALA A 495 -4.85 -0.07 2.88
CA ALA A 495 -3.91 0.25 3.95
C ALA A 495 -2.78 1.15 3.41
N ASP A 496 -2.30 2.07 4.24
CA ASP A 496 -1.21 2.95 3.86
C ASP A 496 0.10 2.15 3.59
N HIS A 497 1.12 2.84 3.06
CA HIS A 497 2.39 2.20 2.75
C HIS A 497 3.08 1.63 4.01
N TYR A 498 2.99 2.34 5.14
CA TYR A 498 3.62 1.93 6.40
C TYR A 498 3.04 0.62 6.92
N VAL A 499 1.71 0.45 6.91
CA VAL A 499 1.03 -0.78 7.33
C VAL A 499 1.35 -1.92 6.37
N ARG A 500 1.33 -1.68 5.05
CA ARG A 500 1.64 -2.70 4.04
C ARG A 500 3.08 -3.21 4.13
N GLU A 501 4.06 -2.35 4.39
CA GLU A 501 5.46 -2.75 4.58
C GLU A 501 5.67 -3.66 5.80
N LYS A 502 4.83 -3.53 6.83
CA LYS A 502 4.88 -4.35 8.05
C LYS A 502 4.18 -5.70 7.91
N ALA A 503 3.40 -5.89 6.85
CA ALA A 503 2.64 -7.11 6.64
C ALA A 503 3.43 -8.17 5.86
N SER A 504 3.14 -9.45 6.11
CA SER A 504 3.69 -10.58 5.34
C SER A 504 3.11 -10.65 3.92
N PHE A 505 1.86 -10.21 3.78
CA PHE A 505 1.08 -10.21 2.55
C PHE A 505 0.28 -8.91 2.44
N SER A 506 -0.04 -8.51 1.22
CA SER A 506 -1.05 -7.48 0.95
C SER A 506 -2.09 -8.05 0.00
N ILE A 507 -3.37 -7.77 0.25
CA ILE A 507 -4.49 -8.24 -0.57
C ILE A 507 -5.28 -7.05 -1.11
N GLU A 508 -6.36 -7.31 -1.87
CA GLU A 508 -7.25 -6.27 -2.37
C GLU A 508 -8.04 -5.59 -1.24
N ASN A 509 -8.84 -4.57 -1.57
CA ASN A 509 -9.54 -3.77 -0.57
C ASN A 509 -10.67 -4.55 0.14
N HIS A 510 -11.07 -4.07 1.31
CA HIS A 510 -12.17 -4.62 2.12
C HIS A 510 -13.56 -4.60 1.48
N ASN A 511 -13.74 -3.91 0.34
CA ASN A 511 -15.00 -3.87 -0.42
C ASN A 511 -15.07 -4.98 -1.48
N SER A 512 -14.03 -5.79 -1.60
CA SER A 512 -13.92 -6.90 -2.55
C SER A 512 -13.87 -8.24 -1.81
N ASP A 513 -13.97 -9.34 -2.56
CA ASP A 513 -13.85 -10.70 -2.02
C ASP A 513 -12.40 -11.06 -1.61
N ALA A 514 -11.56 -10.07 -1.27
CA ALA A 514 -10.14 -10.23 -0.97
C ALA A 514 -9.87 -11.26 0.13
N ILE A 515 -10.60 -11.18 1.26
CA ILE A 515 -10.44 -12.11 2.38
C ILE A 515 -10.82 -13.53 1.96
N PHE A 516 -11.96 -13.69 1.27
CA PHE A 516 -12.40 -14.97 0.72
C PHE A 516 -11.36 -15.55 -0.24
N ASN A 517 -10.93 -14.77 -1.23
CA ASN A 517 -9.95 -15.18 -2.23
C ASN A 517 -8.60 -15.53 -1.62
N PHE A 518 -8.19 -14.81 -0.58
CA PHE A 518 -6.94 -15.11 0.10
C PHE A 518 -7.03 -16.42 0.88
N LEU A 519 -8.13 -16.65 1.61
CA LEU A 519 -8.27 -17.79 2.51
C LEU A 519 -8.70 -19.09 1.81
N LYS A 520 -9.52 -19.04 0.75
CA LYS A 520 -10.08 -20.23 0.08
C LYS A 520 -9.02 -21.24 -0.40
N ASP A 521 -7.84 -20.75 -0.80
CA ASP A 521 -6.75 -21.60 -1.29
C ASP A 521 -5.82 -22.08 -0.16
N LYS A 522 -6.16 -21.76 1.11
CA LYS A 522 -5.30 -21.95 2.30
C LYS A 522 -6.00 -22.68 3.45
N ILE A 523 -7.27 -23.05 3.25
CA ILE A 523 -8.10 -23.80 4.19
C ILE A 523 -8.27 -25.25 3.78
#